data_AF-A0A935KLL1-F1
#
_entry.id   AF-A0A935KLL1-F1
#
_cell.length_a   1.000
_cell.length_b   1.000
_cell.length_c   1.000
_cell.angle_alpha   90.00
_cell.angle_beta   90.00
_cell.angle_gamma   90.00
#
_symmetry.space_group_name_H-M   'P 1'
#
loop_
_entity.id
_entity.type
_entity.pdbx_description
1 polymer ?
#
loop_
_entity_poly.entity_id
_entity_poly.type
_entity_poly.pdbx_seq_one_letter_code
_entity_poly.pdbx_strand_id
1 'polypeptide(L)'
;MDIWAPEDGVFFAPGDATRPEGPTNTVTDHRSFGGTSASAPFIAGLVANAMAVNPSLNRNTSSDRASIPARIRSLLSSTAWRNGASGLPADPRRRNLVNPIGFLKAVGMEPGSPIPPISEPAYGNNWNIGDAEDADDTNPTTILYRREGAEVKGAIVHIPGLDGAPALTDVDRYRVNVLSTYRPEAAEMITIKLRTPVGSRFGDLEVRGEGIVFVRTTMIGANEEEKEYTGPIIRSGGMAVDFVVEGETANQDNIYNLRIGNAPAPAVPVTLNPTPRAITDLCPTNLTTGDREFAGGPLFNISARLELAEDGRKLVAVIDFRAEETKGDRTTVTGTFRREVLDMGSGLKIVSFGPATGTGELVSNVRDFRGGNAGSEFGADNFGCNEGVVDTPPVTGNLIRSIQVVGDSGANDVAAPGGDCRCDAKIKRILFNRIAITVVRR
;
A
#
# COMPACT_ATOMS: atom_id res chain seq x y z
N MET A 1 -25.43 37.04 21.58
CA MET A 1 -25.33 36.29 22.85
C MET A 1 -26.66 35.64 23.18
N ASP A 2 -27.76 36.37 23.42
CA ASP A 2 -29.09 35.78 23.76
C ASP A 2 -29.64 34.77 22.75
N ILE A 3 -29.30 34.95 21.47
CA ILE A 3 -29.79 34.11 20.37
C ILE A 3 -29.03 32.77 20.25
N TRP A 4 -28.04 32.49 21.11
CA TRP A 4 -26.96 31.51 20.88
C TRP A 4 -26.69 30.61 22.11
N ALA A 5 -27.55 30.66 23.12
CA ALA A 5 -27.29 30.02 24.41
C ALA A 5 -27.41 28.49 24.37
N PRO A 6 -26.45 27.74 24.96
CA PRO A 6 -26.72 26.35 25.32
C PRO A 6 -27.89 26.30 26.31
N GLU A 7 -28.65 25.20 26.31
CA GLU A 7 -29.63 24.94 27.37
C GLU A 7 -28.95 24.92 28.73
N ASP A 8 -29.71 25.19 29.80
CA ASP A 8 -29.20 25.16 31.17
C ASP A 8 -28.49 23.82 31.42
N GLY A 9 -27.17 23.91 31.58
CA GLY A 9 -26.31 22.75 31.77
C GLY A 9 -26.00 22.58 33.25
N VAL A 10 -26.04 21.34 33.73
CA VAL A 10 -25.49 21.00 35.04
C VAL A 10 -23.98 20.90 34.89
N PHE A 11 -23.22 21.64 35.69
CA PHE A 11 -21.76 21.51 35.73
C PHE A 11 -21.30 21.32 37.18
N PHE A 12 -20.20 20.59 37.34
CA PHE A 12 -19.58 20.39 38.64
C PHE A 12 -18.59 21.52 38.91
N ALA A 13 -18.97 22.45 39.79
CA ALA A 13 -18.10 23.51 40.26
C ALA A 13 -17.41 23.08 41.57
N PRO A 14 -16.14 23.43 41.79
CA PRO A 14 -15.59 23.40 43.15
C PRO A 14 -16.39 24.37 44.03
N GLY A 15 -16.58 24.01 45.31
CA GLY A 15 -17.36 24.84 46.24
C GLY A 15 -16.75 26.23 46.51
N ASP A 16 -15.48 26.42 46.17
CA ASP A 16 -14.66 27.60 46.45
C ASP A 16 -13.51 27.70 45.41
N ALA A 17 -13.25 28.90 44.88
CA ALA A 17 -12.18 29.19 43.91
C ALA A 17 -10.74 29.04 44.47
N THR A 18 -10.59 28.90 45.79
CA THR A 18 -9.29 28.74 46.48
C THR A 18 -8.90 27.27 46.70
N ARG A 19 -9.76 26.31 46.35
CA ARG A 19 -9.47 24.88 46.50
C ARG A 19 -8.87 24.29 45.21
N PRO A 20 -7.63 23.76 45.25
CA PRO A 20 -6.97 23.15 44.09
C PRO A 20 -7.45 21.72 43.80
N GLU A 21 -8.27 21.16 44.69
CA GLU A 21 -8.78 19.80 44.57
C GLU A 21 -9.98 19.83 43.62
N GLY A 22 -9.85 19.16 42.47
CA GLY A 22 -10.89 19.08 41.45
C GLY A 22 -12.24 18.57 42.01
N PRO A 23 -13.34 18.71 41.26
CA PRO A 23 -14.67 18.35 41.75
C PRO A 23 -14.70 16.89 42.22
N THR A 24 -14.90 16.67 43.52
CA THR A 24 -15.17 15.35 44.09
C THR A 24 -16.67 15.08 44.06
N ASN A 25 -17.04 13.81 43.95
CA ASN A 25 -18.41 13.31 43.81
C ASN A 25 -19.35 13.75 44.95
N THR A 26 -18.79 14.31 46.03
CA THR A 26 -19.45 14.74 47.26
C THR A 26 -19.83 16.22 47.31
N VAL A 27 -19.45 17.04 46.31
CA VAL A 27 -19.86 18.45 46.21
C VAL A 27 -20.83 18.62 45.03
N THR A 28 -22.02 18.05 45.15
CA THR A 28 -23.14 18.22 44.20
C THR A 28 -23.96 19.46 44.55
N ASP A 29 -23.33 20.64 44.50
CA ASP A 29 -24.09 21.87 44.46
C ASP A 29 -24.58 22.03 43.01
N HIS A 30 -25.82 21.62 42.74
CA HIS A 30 -26.45 21.73 41.42
C HIS A 30 -26.63 23.21 41.07
N ARG A 31 -25.58 23.81 40.52
CA ARG A 31 -25.64 25.19 40.03
C ARG A 31 -26.06 25.15 38.57
N SER A 32 -27.25 25.70 38.31
CA SER A 32 -27.68 26.03 36.96
C SER A 32 -26.73 27.10 36.40
N PHE A 33 -25.90 26.72 35.43
CA PHE A 33 -25.16 27.66 34.63
C PHE A 33 -25.91 27.85 33.32
N GLY A 34 -26.47 29.04 33.17
CA GLY A 34 -27.46 29.32 32.15
C GLY A 34 -27.42 30.75 31.65
N GLY A 35 -28.31 31.04 30.71
CA GLY A 35 -28.48 32.37 30.13
C GLY A 35 -27.27 32.87 29.33
N THR A 36 -27.25 34.17 29.08
CA THR A 36 -26.18 34.83 28.29
C THR A 36 -24.79 34.67 28.90
N SER A 37 -24.72 34.60 30.23
CA SER A 37 -23.49 34.40 30.99
C SER A 37 -22.82 33.06 30.70
N ALA A 38 -23.59 32.01 30.39
CA ALA A 38 -23.06 30.71 29.97
C ALA A 38 -22.77 30.62 28.46
N SER A 39 -23.52 31.39 27.67
CA SER A 39 -23.37 31.46 26.22
C SER A 39 -22.06 32.14 25.82
N ALA A 40 -21.71 33.22 26.52
CA ALA A 40 -20.54 34.02 26.24
C ALA A 40 -19.21 33.23 26.28
N PRO A 41 -18.89 32.45 27.33
CA PRO A 41 -17.66 31.67 27.37
C PRO A 41 -17.64 30.56 26.32
N PHE A 42 -18.79 29.95 26.00
CA PHE A 42 -18.88 28.95 24.93
C PHE A 42 -18.50 29.54 23.56
N ILE A 43 -19.10 30.69 23.21
CA ILE A 43 -18.74 31.40 21.97
C ILE A 43 -17.27 31.85 22.00
N ALA A 44 -16.77 32.32 23.15
CA ALA A 44 -15.37 32.70 23.28
C ALA A 44 -14.41 31.52 23.02
N GLY A 45 -14.74 30.32 23.53
CA GLY A 45 -14.00 29.09 23.24
C GLY A 45 -14.01 28.74 21.74
N LEU A 46 -15.15 28.88 21.07
CA LEU A 46 -15.23 28.66 19.62
C LEU A 46 -14.42 29.68 18.83
N VAL A 47 -14.44 30.95 19.24
CA VAL A 47 -13.60 31.99 18.62
C VAL A 47 -12.12 31.72 18.83
N ALA A 48 -11.72 31.26 20.01
CA ALA A 48 -10.33 30.85 20.27
C ALA A 48 -9.90 29.70 19.36
N ASN A 49 -10.75 28.67 19.20
CA ASN A 49 -10.50 27.58 18.26
C ASN A 49 -10.45 28.08 16.81
N ALA A 50 -11.32 29.01 16.42
CA ALA A 50 -11.29 29.62 15.09
C ALA A 50 -9.98 30.38 14.82
N MET A 51 -9.46 31.10 15.82
CA MET A 51 -8.16 31.79 15.72
C MET A 51 -6.98 30.80 15.65
N ALA A 52 -7.09 29.64 16.29
CA ALA A 52 -6.10 28.57 16.18
C ALA A 52 -6.13 27.90 14.80
N VAL A 53 -7.33 27.63 14.28
CA VAL A 53 -7.55 27.07 12.95
C VAL A 53 -7.10 28.03 11.85
N ASN A 54 -7.45 29.31 11.96
CA ASN A 54 -7.13 30.35 10.99
C ASN A 54 -6.51 31.58 11.70
N PRO A 55 -5.16 31.66 11.80
CA PRO A 55 -4.49 32.77 12.45
C PRO A 55 -4.73 34.14 11.82
N SER A 56 -5.26 34.22 10.59
CA SER A 56 -5.67 35.51 10.00
C SER A 56 -6.88 36.13 10.70
N LEU A 57 -7.66 35.33 11.43
CA LEU A 57 -8.74 35.78 12.32
C LEU A 57 -8.21 36.20 13.69
N ASN A 58 -6.91 36.07 13.96
CA ASN A 58 -6.34 36.59 15.19
C ASN A 58 -6.11 38.10 15.08
N ARG A 59 -6.92 38.86 15.83
CA ARG A 59 -6.88 40.33 15.88
C ARG A 59 -5.52 40.87 16.30
N ASN A 60 -4.72 40.12 17.04
CA ASN A 60 -3.42 40.61 17.52
C ASN A 60 -2.31 40.45 16.47
N THR A 61 -2.51 39.63 15.45
CA THR A 61 -1.49 39.31 14.44
C THR A 61 -1.89 39.75 13.03
N SER A 62 -3.18 39.97 12.78
CA SER A 62 -3.69 40.40 11.47
C SER A 62 -3.54 41.91 11.25
N SER A 63 -3.34 42.32 10.00
CA SER A 63 -3.40 43.72 9.55
C SER A 63 -4.83 44.24 9.39
N ASP A 64 -5.82 43.35 9.24
CA ASP A 64 -7.24 43.67 9.04
C ASP A 64 -8.07 43.52 10.33
N ARG A 65 -7.55 44.09 11.43
CA ARG A 65 -8.08 43.89 12.80
C ARG A 65 -9.54 44.35 12.97
N ALA A 66 -9.95 45.33 12.19
CA ALA A 66 -11.27 45.96 12.30
C ALA A 66 -12.37 45.09 11.67
N SER A 67 -12.08 44.29 10.64
CA SER A 67 -13.07 43.45 9.95
C SER A 67 -13.33 42.11 10.64
N ILE A 68 -12.36 41.61 11.43
CA ILE A 68 -12.39 40.27 12.03
C ILE A 68 -13.67 39.97 12.83
N PRO A 69 -14.17 40.85 13.72
CA PRO A 69 -15.42 40.56 14.43
C PRO A 69 -16.63 40.38 13.51
N ALA A 70 -16.69 41.13 12.41
CA ALA A 70 -17.75 41.00 11.42
C ALA A 70 -17.62 39.68 10.64
N ARG A 71 -16.40 39.28 10.27
CA ARG A 71 -16.12 37.99 9.60
C ARG A 71 -16.52 36.80 10.48
N ILE A 72 -16.08 36.77 11.74
CA ILE A 72 -16.44 35.73 12.70
C ILE A 72 -17.95 35.65 12.90
N ARG A 73 -18.62 36.80 13.05
CA ARG A 73 -20.09 36.86 13.17
C ARG A 73 -20.79 36.33 11.92
N SER A 74 -20.27 36.62 10.73
CA SER A 74 -20.80 36.13 9.46
C SER A 74 -20.74 34.61 9.40
N LEU A 75 -19.56 34.03 9.67
CA LEU A 75 -19.33 32.57 9.68
C LEU A 75 -20.19 31.85 10.72
N LEU A 76 -20.30 32.41 11.93
CA LEU A 76 -21.19 31.90 12.97
C LEU A 76 -22.64 31.88 12.48
N SER A 77 -23.09 32.93 11.79
CA SER A 77 -24.49 33.08 11.36
C SER A 77 -24.85 32.22 10.15
N SER A 78 -23.91 32.05 9.21
CA SER A 78 -24.13 31.27 7.99
C SER A 78 -24.10 29.76 8.23
N THR A 79 -23.41 29.32 9.29
CA THR A 79 -23.25 27.89 9.62
C THR A 79 -24.23 27.39 10.69
N ALA A 80 -24.90 28.31 11.38
CA ALA A 80 -25.82 28.02 12.46
C ALA A 80 -26.96 27.08 12.01
N TRP A 81 -27.36 26.15 12.88
CA TRP A 81 -28.55 25.35 12.66
C TRP A 81 -29.79 26.23 12.74
N ARG A 82 -30.71 26.05 11.78
CA ARG A 82 -32.02 26.69 11.85
C ARG A 82 -32.80 26.10 13.03
N ASN A 83 -33.53 26.96 13.73
CA ASN A 83 -34.41 26.52 14.79
C ASN A 83 -35.38 25.44 14.28
N GLY A 84 -35.46 24.31 14.99
CA GLY A 84 -36.26 23.14 14.62
C GLY A 84 -35.63 22.16 13.62
N ALA A 85 -34.42 22.41 13.10
CA ALA A 85 -33.77 21.55 12.11
C ALA A 85 -32.77 20.52 12.68
N SER A 86 -32.38 20.63 13.95
CA SER A 86 -31.32 19.83 14.57
C SER A 86 -31.84 18.69 15.47
N GLY A 87 -33.06 18.19 15.23
CA GLY A 87 -33.73 17.23 16.13
C GLY A 87 -34.14 17.81 17.49
N LEU A 88 -33.93 19.11 17.72
CA LEU A 88 -34.37 19.82 18.92
C LEU A 88 -35.72 20.51 18.67
N PRO A 89 -36.61 20.60 19.68
CA PRO A 89 -37.87 21.32 19.58
C PRO A 89 -37.66 22.78 19.18
N ALA A 90 -38.55 23.31 18.34
CA ALA A 90 -38.51 24.72 17.96
C ALA A 90 -38.82 25.62 19.17
N ASP A 91 -37.86 26.43 19.62
CA ASP A 91 -38.08 27.44 20.68
C ASP A 91 -38.28 28.83 20.03
N PRO A 92 -39.46 29.47 20.15
CA PRO A 92 -39.72 30.77 19.53
C PRO A 92 -38.80 31.91 20.04
N ARG A 93 -38.10 31.71 21.15
CA ARG A 93 -37.11 32.65 21.70
C ARG A 93 -35.74 32.51 21.02
N ARG A 94 -35.49 31.44 20.27
CA ARG A 94 -34.23 31.14 19.60
C ARG A 94 -34.42 31.26 18.08
N ARG A 95 -33.55 32.04 17.42
CA ARG A 95 -33.60 32.15 15.95
C ARG A 95 -32.79 31.05 15.27
N ASN A 96 -31.55 30.83 15.72
CA ASN A 96 -30.64 29.80 15.23
C ASN A 96 -29.81 29.25 16.39
N LEU A 97 -29.28 28.04 16.26
CA LEU A 97 -28.34 27.44 17.21
C LEU A 97 -26.93 27.43 16.61
N VAL A 98 -25.90 27.65 17.44
CA VAL A 98 -24.51 27.48 16.98
C VAL A 98 -24.33 26.06 16.47
N ASN A 99 -23.73 25.92 15.29
CA ASN A 99 -23.20 24.66 14.80
C ASN A 99 -21.67 24.70 14.95
N PRO A 100 -21.09 24.19 16.05
CA PRO A 100 -19.66 24.34 16.33
C PRO A 100 -18.78 23.76 15.22
N ILE A 101 -19.16 22.58 14.72
CA ILE A 101 -18.42 21.86 13.69
C ILE A 101 -18.56 22.58 12.34
N GLY A 102 -19.79 22.97 11.96
CA GLY A 102 -20.02 23.75 10.74
C GLY A 102 -19.28 25.08 10.74
N PHE A 103 -19.25 25.77 11.88
CA PHE A 103 -18.50 27.01 12.07
C PHE A 103 -17.00 26.82 11.89
N LEU A 104 -16.39 25.85 12.59
CA LEU A 104 -14.94 25.59 12.47
C LEU A 104 -14.55 25.10 11.06
N LYS A 105 -15.41 24.32 10.40
CA LYS A 105 -15.25 23.92 8.99
C LYS A 105 -15.22 25.14 8.07
N ALA A 106 -16.16 26.09 8.23
CA ALA A 106 -16.19 27.31 7.43
C ALA A 106 -15.00 28.24 7.71
N VAL A 107 -14.53 28.32 8.97
CA VAL A 107 -13.32 29.05 9.34
C VAL A 107 -12.08 28.47 8.64
N GLY A 108 -11.98 27.15 8.55
CA GLY A 108 -10.93 26.46 7.82
C GLY A 108 -10.93 26.75 6.31
N MET A 109 -12.08 27.14 5.75
CA MET A 109 -12.22 27.51 4.33
C MET A 109 -11.97 29.00 4.03
N GLU A 110 -11.87 29.85 5.05
CA GLU A 110 -11.68 31.29 4.85
C GLU A 110 -10.27 31.64 4.35
N PRO A 111 -10.12 32.69 3.53
CA PRO A 111 -8.81 33.20 3.12
C PRO A 111 -7.89 33.46 4.31
N GLY A 112 -6.64 33.02 4.19
CA GLY A 112 -5.62 33.12 5.26
C GLY A 112 -5.63 31.95 6.24
N SER A 113 -6.53 30.98 6.08
CA SER A 113 -6.44 29.70 6.77
C SER A 113 -5.21 28.91 6.30
N PRO A 114 -4.38 28.37 7.20
CA PRO A 114 -3.35 27.39 6.87
C PRO A 114 -3.96 26.04 6.50
N ILE A 115 -5.25 25.82 6.84
CA ILE A 115 -6.01 24.67 6.41
C ILE A 115 -6.52 24.96 4.99
N PRO A 116 -6.21 24.12 3.99
CA PRO A 116 -6.74 24.27 2.64
C PRO A 116 -8.28 24.24 2.64
N PRO A 117 -8.96 24.98 1.75
CA PRO A 117 -10.42 25.00 1.71
C PRO A 117 -11.01 23.61 1.42
N ILE A 118 -11.88 23.13 2.31
CA ILE A 118 -12.57 21.82 2.21
C ILE A 118 -13.73 21.86 1.17
N SER A 119 -14.03 23.02 0.57
CA SER A 119 -15.10 23.17 -0.43
C SER A 119 -14.67 22.78 -1.84
N GLU A 120 -13.36 22.72 -2.08
CA GLU A 120 -12.84 21.77 -3.05
C GLU A 120 -12.59 20.49 -2.24
N PRO A 121 -13.10 19.33 -2.67
CA PRO A 121 -12.70 18.10 -2.03
C PRO A 121 -11.16 18.09 -1.98
N ALA A 122 -10.57 17.60 -0.88
CA ALA A 122 -9.13 17.30 -0.87
C ALA A 122 -8.72 16.39 -2.06
N TYR A 123 -9.72 15.81 -2.73
CA TYR A 123 -9.76 15.12 -4.02
C TYR A 123 -9.84 16.06 -5.25
N GLY A 124 -9.02 17.13 -5.29
CA GLY A 124 -8.89 17.97 -6.46
C GLY A 124 -7.65 17.60 -7.28
N ASN A 125 -7.77 17.59 -8.62
CA ASN A 125 -6.67 17.34 -9.57
C ASN A 125 -5.42 18.24 -9.36
N ASN A 126 -5.56 19.33 -8.61
CA ASN A 126 -4.46 20.23 -8.24
C ASN A 126 -3.56 19.66 -7.12
N TRP A 127 -4.09 18.72 -6.34
CA TRP A 127 -3.42 18.03 -5.23
C TRP A 127 -3.13 16.58 -5.55
N ASN A 128 -3.49 16.13 -6.76
CA ASN A 128 -3.13 14.82 -7.26
C ASN A 128 -3.74 13.69 -6.40
N ILE A 129 -4.84 14.00 -5.69
CA ILE A 129 -5.68 13.08 -4.94
C ILE A 129 -7.05 13.12 -5.63
N GLY A 130 -7.63 11.97 -5.94
CA GLY A 130 -8.90 11.84 -6.66
C GLY A 130 -9.67 10.62 -6.14
N ASP A 131 -10.94 10.79 -5.83
CA ASP A 131 -11.86 9.69 -5.57
C ASP A 131 -12.88 9.73 -6.72
N ALA A 132 -13.03 8.61 -7.41
CA ALA A 132 -13.93 8.48 -8.54
C ALA A 132 -14.93 7.37 -8.23
N GLU A 133 -15.98 7.78 -7.51
CA GLU A 133 -17.33 7.21 -7.44
C GLU A 133 -17.42 5.68 -7.50
N ASP A 134 -17.42 5.03 -6.34
CA ASP A 134 -18.37 3.98 -5.95
C ASP A 134 -18.25 3.70 -4.44
N ALA A 135 -19.31 3.22 -3.78
CA ALA A 135 -19.33 2.97 -2.33
C ALA A 135 -18.34 1.88 -1.84
N ASP A 136 -17.60 1.27 -2.76
CA ASP A 136 -16.44 0.41 -2.53
C ASP A 136 -15.33 0.84 -3.51
N ASP A 137 -14.27 1.48 -2.99
CA ASP A 137 -13.09 1.96 -3.72
C ASP A 137 -12.21 0.81 -4.24
N THR A 138 -12.76 0.02 -5.16
CA THR A 138 -12.13 -1.19 -5.69
C THR A 138 -11.05 -0.91 -6.75
N ASN A 139 -10.98 0.32 -7.28
CA ASN A 139 -9.93 0.76 -8.18
C ASN A 139 -9.05 1.82 -7.51
N PRO A 140 -7.75 1.94 -7.84
CA PRO A 140 -6.92 3.06 -7.37
C PRO A 140 -7.50 4.36 -7.94
N THR A 141 -8.28 5.07 -7.13
CA THR A 141 -9.03 6.25 -7.55
C THR A 141 -8.12 7.49 -7.62
N THR A 142 -7.05 7.52 -6.83
CA THR A 142 -6.14 8.66 -6.69
C THR A 142 -4.83 8.47 -7.47
N ILE A 143 -4.46 9.43 -8.34
CA ILE A 143 -3.14 9.48 -9.01
C ILE A 143 -2.28 10.65 -8.50
N LEU A 144 -1.30 10.34 -7.68
CA LEU A 144 -0.33 11.27 -7.12
C LEU A 144 0.90 11.46 -8.03
N TYR A 145 1.03 12.55 -8.79
CA TYR A 145 2.29 12.90 -9.46
C TYR A 145 3.26 13.62 -8.54
N ARG A 146 4.46 13.07 -8.43
CA ARG A 146 5.58 13.64 -7.67
C ARG A 146 6.71 14.09 -8.59
N ARG A 147 7.21 15.30 -8.39
CA ARG A 147 8.46 15.81 -8.99
C ARG A 147 9.64 15.56 -8.04
N GLU A 148 10.86 15.45 -8.57
CA GLU A 148 12.11 15.28 -7.80
C GLU A 148 12.19 16.27 -6.62
N GLY A 149 12.48 15.75 -5.41
CA GLY A 149 12.61 16.54 -4.18
C GLY A 149 11.31 17.05 -3.56
N ALA A 150 10.15 16.86 -4.19
CA ALA A 150 8.87 17.29 -3.61
C ALA A 150 8.47 16.39 -2.43
N GLU A 151 8.04 17.03 -1.34
CA GLU A 151 7.29 16.38 -0.27
C GLU A 151 5.80 16.54 -0.58
N VAL A 152 5.06 15.43 -0.71
CA VAL A 152 3.61 15.48 -0.84
C VAL A 152 2.99 15.18 0.51
N LYS A 153 2.10 16.07 0.97
CA LYS A 153 1.36 15.95 2.22
C LYS A 153 -0.13 15.90 1.90
N GLY A 154 -0.83 14.92 2.46
CA GLY A 154 -2.27 14.82 2.39
C GLY A 154 -2.85 14.45 3.74
N ALA A 155 -4.05 14.94 4.03
CA ALA A 155 -4.91 14.36 5.05
C ALA A 155 -6.08 13.71 4.33
N ILE A 156 -6.26 12.40 4.49
CA ILE A 156 -7.50 11.75 4.11
C ILE A 156 -8.34 11.63 5.36
N VAL A 157 -9.57 12.09 5.27
CA VAL A 157 -10.58 12.05 6.33
C VAL A 157 -11.85 11.55 5.68
N HIS A 158 -12.09 10.25 5.78
CA HIS A 158 -13.43 9.71 5.60
C HIS A 158 -14.13 9.73 6.96
N ILE A 159 -15.42 10.08 6.97
CA ILE A 159 -16.29 10.06 8.16
C ILE A 159 -17.57 9.41 7.67
N PRO A 160 -18.09 8.33 8.29
CA PRO A 160 -19.24 7.65 7.74
C PRO A 160 -20.43 8.59 7.83
N GLY A 161 -21.33 8.51 6.85
CA GLY A 161 -22.66 9.11 7.00
C GLY A 161 -23.29 8.63 8.30
N LEU A 162 -24.00 9.52 9.01
CA LEU A 162 -24.69 9.23 10.27
C LEU A 162 -25.76 8.11 10.17
N ASP A 163 -25.97 7.57 8.97
CA ASP A 163 -27.03 6.62 8.62
C ASP A 163 -26.47 5.20 8.42
N GLY A 164 -25.96 4.59 9.50
CA GLY A 164 -25.60 3.16 9.54
C GLY A 164 -24.20 2.85 9.04
N ALA A 165 -23.35 2.33 9.93
CA ALA A 165 -21.99 1.93 9.58
C ALA A 165 -22.02 0.79 8.53
N PRO A 166 -21.27 0.90 7.43
CA PRO A 166 -21.18 -0.18 6.46
C PRO A 166 -20.58 -1.44 7.10
N ALA A 167 -21.16 -2.60 6.81
CA ALA A 167 -20.70 -3.89 7.34
C ALA A 167 -19.35 -4.37 6.77
N LEU A 168 -18.75 -3.58 5.87
CA LEU A 168 -17.49 -3.86 5.20
C LEU A 168 -16.39 -2.97 5.75
N THR A 169 -15.16 -3.47 5.65
CA THR A 169 -13.96 -2.69 5.90
C THR A 169 -13.83 -1.65 4.79
N ASP A 170 -13.66 -0.39 5.15
CA ASP A 170 -13.33 0.66 4.18
C ASP A 170 -11.89 0.49 3.68
N VAL A 171 -11.70 0.56 2.37
CA VAL A 171 -10.43 0.27 1.69
C VAL A 171 -10.18 1.38 0.67
N ASP A 172 -9.30 2.31 1.04
CA ASP A 172 -8.88 3.38 0.16
C ASP A 172 -7.69 2.93 -0.69
N ARG A 173 -7.75 3.12 -2.02
CA ARG A 173 -6.66 2.75 -2.93
C ARG A 173 -6.03 3.98 -3.59
N TYR A 174 -4.71 4.10 -3.45
CA TYR A 174 -3.92 5.21 -3.98
C TYR A 174 -2.85 4.71 -4.94
N ARG A 175 -2.55 5.51 -5.96
CA ARG A 175 -1.42 5.32 -6.88
C ARG A 175 -0.56 6.56 -6.88
N VAL A 176 0.75 6.41 -6.70
CA VAL A 176 1.74 7.49 -6.82
C VAL A 176 2.62 7.24 -8.03
N ASN A 177 2.59 8.17 -8.98
CA ASN A 177 3.56 8.24 -10.06
C ASN A 177 4.74 9.10 -9.62
N VAL A 178 5.83 8.44 -9.26
CA VAL A 178 7.09 9.09 -8.94
C VAL A 178 7.81 9.39 -10.24
N LEU A 179 7.89 10.64 -10.68
CA LEU A 179 8.73 11.03 -11.81
C LEU A 179 10.17 11.17 -11.30
N SER A 180 11.02 10.21 -11.64
CA SER A 180 12.44 10.26 -11.33
C SER A 180 13.24 10.50 -12.60
N THR A 181 14.09 11.52 -12.56
CA THR A 181 15.25 11.73 -13.45
C THR A 181 16.37 10.78 -13.04
N TYR A 182 16.03 9.48 -12.94
CA TYR A 182 16.86 8.42 -12.39
C TYR A 182 18.31 8.57 -12.84
N ARG A 183 19.19 8.89 -11.89
CA ARG A 183 20.63 8.85 -12.08
C ARG A 183 21.14 7.53 -11.52
N PRO A 184 21.81 6.69 -12.31
CA PRO A 184 22.33 5.42 -11.85
C PRO A 184 23.23 5.54 -10.59
N GLU A 185 23.90 6.68 -10.41
CA GLU A 185 24.77 6.95 -9.25
C GLU A 185 24.04 7.35 -7.95
N ALA A 186 22.75 7.69 -7.97
CA ALA A 186 22.01 8.15 -6.79
C ALA A 186 20.74 7.33 -6.59
N ALA A 187 20.84 6.26 -5.79
CA ALA A 187 19.66 5.53 -5.35
C ALA A 187 18.72 6.48 -4.59
N GLU A 188 17.61 6.87 -5.22
CA GLU A 188 16.57 7.62 -4.55
C GLU A 188 15.67 6.62 -3.80
N MET A 189 15.47 6.87 -2.51
CA MET A 189 14.47 6.14 -1.72
C MET A 189 13.19 6.96 -1.68
N ILE A 190 12.07 6.30 -1.92
CA ILE A 190 10.76 6.84 -1.56
C ILE A 190 10.45 6.42 -0.12
N THR A 191 9.95 7.37 0.66
CA THR A 191 9.41 7.11 1.99
C THR A 191 7.97 7.53 2.03
N ILE A 192 7.11 6.64 2.51
CA ILE A 192 5.68 6.82 2.70
C ILE A 192 5.42 6.69 4.20
N LYS A 193 4.97 7.76 4.85
CA LYS A 193 4.62 7.75 6.28
C LYS A 193 3.11 7.91 6.45
N LEU A 194 2.54 7.06 7.29
CA LEU A 194 1.19 7.16 7.81
C LEU A 194 1.27 7.58 9.28
N ARG A 195 0.49 8.58 9.71
CA ARG A 195 0.28 8.87 11.13
C ARG A 195 -1.17 8.67 11.51
N THR A 196 -1.39 8.02 12.65
CA THR A 196 -2.71 7.67 13.21
C THR A 196 -2.74 7.92 14.72
N PRO A 197 -3.90 8.20 15.34
CA PRO A 197 -4.01 8.22 16.80
C PRO A 197 -3.77 6.84 17.44
N VAL A 198 -3.14 6.80 18.61
CA VAL A 198 -2.90 5.55 19.38
C VAL A 198 -4.22 5.05 19.99
N GLY A 199 -4.49 3.75 19.92
CA GLY A 199 -5.54 3.11 20.73
C GLY A 199 -6.72 2.47 19.97
N SER A 200 -6.51 2.02 18.73
CA SER A 200 -7.43 1.24 17.88
C SER A 200 -8.59 2.03 17.24
N ARG A 201 -8.88 1.68 15.96
CA ARG A 201 -9.97 2.09 15.04
C ARG A 201 -9.57 2.84 13.76
N PHE A 202 -8.29 3.08 13.54
CA PHE A 202 -7.79 3.69 12.30
C PHE A 202 -6.93 2.63 11.59
N GLY A 203 -7.27 2.34 10.34
CA GLY A 203 -6.75 1.22 9.55
C GLY A 203 -5.23 1.09 9.37
N ASP A 204 -4.82 0.01 8.70
CA ASP A 204 -3.45 -0.28 8.32
C ASP A 204 -3.11 0.24 6.91
N LEU A 205 -1.88 0.73 6.74
CA LEU A 205 -1.35 1.09 5.43
C LEU A 205 -0.66 -0.14 4.85
N GLU A 206 -1.10 -0.62 3.71
CA GLU A 206 -0.42 -1.64 2.92
C GLU A 206 0.17 -1.01 1.65
N VAL A 207 1.50 -0.95 1.54
CA VAL A 207 2.17 -0.42 0.34
C VAL A 207 2.55 -1.54 -0.63
N ARG A 208 2.12 -1.43 -1.89
CA ARG A 208 2.37 -2.40 -2.97
C ARG A 208 3.06 -1.72 -4.17
N GLY A 209 4.34 -1.97 -4.35
CA GLY A 209 5.07 -1.52 -5.54
C GLY A 209 5.31 -2.65 -6.56
N GLU A 210 5.17 -2.37 -7.85
CA GLU A 210 5.56 -3.34 -8.88
C GLU A 210 7.07 -3.62 -8.82
N GLY A 211 7.46 -4.78 -8.30
CA GLY A 211 8.85 -5.17 -8.14
C GLY A 211 9.62 -4.42 -7.04
N ILE A 212 8.92 -3.76 -6.11
CA ILE A 212 9.56 -2.99 -5.01
C ILE A 212 9.12 -3.52 -3.66
N VAL A 213 10.11 -3.74 -2.79
CA VAL A 213 9.91 -4.12 -1.40
C VAL A 213 10.07 -2.86 -0.55
N PHE A 214 9.00 -2.49 0.16
CA PHE A 214 9.04 -1.43 1.16
C PHE A 214 9.38 -2.02 2.52
N VAL A 215 10.26 -1.37 3.26
CA VAL A 215 10.56 -1.70 4.66
C VAL A 215 9.57 -0.95 5.54
N ARG A 216 8.76 -1.68 6.32
CA ARG A 216 7.86 -1.10 7.32
C ARG A 216 8.60 -0.89 8.64
N THR A 217 8.50 0.31 9.20
CA THR A 217 8.86 0.62 10.58
C THR A 217 7.65 1.23 11.29
N THR A 218 7.33 0.75 12.49
CA THR A 218 6.26 1.34 13.31
C THR A 218 6.87 2.05 14.52
N MET A 219 6.53 3.32 14.71
CA MET A 219 6.88 4.10 15.90
C MET A 219 5.61 4.43 16.67
N ILE A 220 5.54 4.00 17.93
CA ILE A 220 4.38 4.25 18.82
C ILE A 220 4.75 5.37 19.79
N GLY A 221 4.13 6.53 19.63
CA GLY A 221 4.20 7.65 20.56
C GLY A 221 3.12 7.56 21.64
N ALA A 222 3.02 8.58 22.50
CA ALA A 222 2.01 8.61 23.56
C ALA A 222 0.57 8.78 23.02
N ASN A 223 0.40 9.50 21.90
CA ASN A 223 -0.89 9.83 21.32
C ASN A 223 -1.00 9.49 19.82
N GLU A 224 0.11 9.22 19.14
CA GLU A 224 0.16 8.92 17.70
C GLU A 224 1.03 7.68 17.41
N GLU A 225 0.58 6.84 16.49
CA GLU A 225 1.35 5.78 15.84
C GLU A 225 1.75 6.23 14.44
N GLU A 226 3.05 6.15 14.12
CA GLU A 226 3.61 6.40 12.79
C GLU A 226 4.04 5.07 12.15
N LYS A 227 3.50 4.76 10.98
CA LYS A 227 3.93 3.64 10.13
C LYS A 227 4.72 4.21 8.94
N GLU A 228 5.98 3.83 8.81
CA GLU A 228 6.88 4.30 7.75
C GLU A 228 7.25 3.17 6.80
N TYR A 229 7.09 3.40 5.50
CA TYR A 229 7.44 2.50 4.41
C TYR A 229 8.52 3.12 3.55
N THR A 230 9.69 2.48 3.46
CA THR A 230 10.81 3.00 2.67
C THR A 230 11.25 1.99 1.61
N GLY A 231 11.37 2.41 0.35
CA GLY A 231 11.72 1.55 -0.79
C GLY A 231 12.54 2.28 -1.86
N PRO A 232 13.38 1.58 -2.65
CA PRO A 232 14.17 2.20 -3.71
C PRO A 232 13.31 2.57 -4.92
N ILE A 233 13.69 3.61 -5.67
CA ILE A 233 13.15 3.93 -7.00
C ILE A 233 14.05 3.27 -8.04
N ILE A 234 13.57 2.21 -8.70
CA ILE A 234 14.41 1.29 -9.52
C ILE A 234 14.24 1.43 -11.04
N ARG A 235 13.49 2.41 -11.56
CA ARG A 235 13.27 2.60 -13.01
C ARG A 235 13.45 4.06 -13.46
N SER A 236 14.05 4.24 -14.65
CA SER A 236 14.07 5.53 -15.33
C SER A 236 12.71 5.82 -15.98
N GLY A 237 12.28 7.09 -15.96
CA GLY A 237 10.95 7.51 -16.44
C GLY A 237 9.87 7.47 -15.35
N GLY A 238 10.21 7.00 -14.15
CA GLY A 238 9.35 6.99 -12.99
C GLY A 238 8.77 5.63 -12.63
N MET A 239 8.04 5.59 -11.53
CA MET A 239 7.41 4.38 -11.00
C MET A 239 6.01 4.68 -10.49
N ALA A 240 5.04 3.82 -10.80
CA ALA A 240 3.75 3.77 -10.12
C ALA A 240 3.89 2.92 -8.84
N VAL A 241 3.66 3.53 -7.68
CA VAL A 241 3.52 2.85 -6.38
C VAL A 241 2.05 2.82 -6.04
N ASP A 242 1.46 1.63 -5.93
CA ASP A 242 0.12 1.50 -5.40
C ASP A 242 0.22 1.34 -3.88
N PHE A 243 -0.67 1.96 -3.12
CA PHE A 243 -0.82 1.65 -1.71
C PHE A 243 -2.29 1.70 -1.34
N VAL A 244 -2.62 0.87 -0.37
CA VAL A 244 -3.96 0.67 0.13
C VAL A 244 -3.95 1.07 1.58
N VAL A 245 -4.99 1.76 2.02
CA VAL A 245 -5.21 1.97 3.45
C VAL A 245 -6.54 1.33 3.80
N GLU A 246 -6.50 0.33 4.67
CA GLU A 246 -7.65 -0.51 4.98
C GLU A 246 -7.92 -0.53 6.47
N GLY A 247 -9.19 -0.42 6.89
CA GLY A 247 -9.55 -0.68 8.29
C GLY A 247 -9.11 -2.09 8.74
N GLU A 248 -8.64 -2.25 9.98
CA GLU A 248 -8.30 -3.59 10.50
C GLU A 248 -9.55 -4.44 10.77
N THR A 249 -10.70 -3.80 10.99
CA THR A 249 -11.99 -4.47 11.22
C THR A 249 -13.12 -3.70 10.55
N ALA A 250 -14.26 -4.37 10.33
CA ALA A 250 -15.48 -3.74 9.84
C ALA A 250 -15.89 -2.56 10.75
N ASN A 251 -16.38 -1.46 10.16
CA ASN A 251 -16.72 -0.20 10.82
C ASN A 251 -15.53 0.64 11.34
N GLN A 252 -14.30 0.34 10.93
CA GLN A 252 -13.17 1.26 11.13
C GLN A 252 -13.11 2.26 9.99
N ASP A 253 -12.66 3.48 10.31
CA ASP A 253 -12.58 4.60 9.38
C ASP A 253 -11.16 5.19 9.40
N ASN A 254 -10.89 5.99 8.39
CA ASN A 254 -9.58 6.24 7.86
C ASN A 254 -9.23 7.74 8.04
N ILE A 255 -8.53 8.05 9.15
CA ILE A 255 -7.93 9.38 9.38
C ILE A 255 -6.41 9.25 9.33
N TYR A 256 -5.81 9.80 8.28
CA TYR A 256 -4.38 9.66 8.05
C TYR A 256 -3.70 10.95 7.66
N ASN A 257 -2.47 11.13 8.14
CA ASN A 257 -1.52 12.06 7.53
C ASN A 257 -0.56 11.26 6.65
N LEU A 258 -0.66 11.43 5.33
CA LEU A 258 0.23 10.82 4.36
C LEU A 258 1.38 11.78 4.04
N ARG A 259 2.62 11.32 4.20
CA ARG A 259 3.81 12.03 3.72
C ARG A 259 4.61 11.19 2.76
N ILE A 260 4.90 11.75 1.58
CA ILE A 260 5.77 11.15 0.57
C ILE A 260 6.99 12.03 0.36
N GLY A 261 8.19 11.53 0.66
CA GLY A 261 9.43 12.30 0.56
C GLY A 261 10.64 11.47 0.11
N ASN A 262 11.76 12.16 -0.10
CA ASN A 262 13.07 11.51 -0.28
C ASN A 262 13.62 11.16 1.11
N ALA A 263 13.93 9.88 1.35
CA ALA A 263 14.82 9.53 2.44
C ALA A 263 16.27 9.45 1.94
N PRO A 264 17.26 9.88 2.75
CA PRO A 264 18.63 9.46 2.53
C PRO A 264 18.68 7.93 2.58
N ALA A 265 19.34 7.31 1.58
CA ALA A 265 19.54 5.86 1.57
C ALA A 265 20.15 5.40 2.89
N PRO A 266 19.60 4.35 3.53
CA PRO A 266 20.09 3.89 4.82
C PRO A 266 21.57 3.50 4.73
N ALA A 267 22.38 4.01 5.66
CA ALA A 267 23.81 3.66 5.78
C ALA A 267 24.05 2.26 6.39
N VAL A 268 22.96 1.52 6.70
CA VAL A 268 22.96 0.26 7.42
C VAL A 268 22.49 -0.85 6.47
N PRO A 269 23.07 -2.07 6.51
CA PRO A 269 22.56 -3.20 5.75
C PRO A 269 21.07 -3.42 6.01
N VAL A 270 20.28 -3.52 4.95
CA VAL A 270 18.84 -3.72 5.03
C VAL A 270 18.50 -5.12 4.54
N THR A 271 17.70 -5.85 5.31
CA THR A 271 17.14 -7.14 4.86
C THR A 271 15.81 -6.91 4.15
N LEU A 272 15.70 -7.43 2.94
CA LEU A 272 14.50 -7.40 2.10
C LEU A 272 14.01 -8.83 1.85
N ASN A 273 12.70 -9.02 1.66
CA ASN A 273 12.11 -10.35 1.40
C ASN A 273 11.43 -10.46 0.02
N PRO A 274 12.13 -10.23 -1.11
CA PRO A 274 11.51 -10.23 -2.43
C PRO A 274 11.04 -11.62 -2.87
N THR A 275 10.10 -11.64 -3.82
CA THR A 275 9.78 -12.86 -4.59
C THR A 275 10.50 -12.76 -5.94
N PRO A 276 11.41 -13.69 -6.29
CA PRO A 276 12.08 -13.69 -7.59
C PRO A 276 11.07 -13.78 -8.75
N ARG A 277 11.38 -13.14 -9.87
CA ARG A 277 10.55 -13.14 -11.08
C ARG A 277 10.34 -14.57 -11.58
N ALA A 278 9.11 -14.89 -11.95
CA ALA A 278 8.78 -16.16 -12.59
C ALA A 278 9.54 -16.35 -13.91
N ILE A 279 9.93 -17.58 -14.20
CA ILE A 279 10.53 -17.95 -15.48
C ILE A 279 9.51 -18.74 -16.28
N THR A 280 9.44 -18.50 -17.58
CA THR A 280 8.61 -19.25 -18.52
C THR A 280 9.47 -19.80 -19.66
N ASP A 281 8.98 -20.87 -20.28
CA ASP A 281 9.47 -21.41 -21.55
C ASP A 281 10.99 -21.61 -21.61
N LEU A 282 11.50 -22.54 -20.80
CA LEU A 282 12.87 -23.03 -20.93
C LEU A 282 12.91 -24.31 -21.74
N CYS A 283 13.55 -24.22 -22.89
CA CYS A 283 13.57 -25.29 -23.86
C CYS A 283 14.96 -25.90 -24.00
N PRO A 284 15.13 -27.18 -23.64
CA PRO A 284 16.38 -27.90 -23.81
C PRO A 284 16.50 -28.33 -25.28
N THR A 285 17.60 -27.98 -25.92
CA THR A 285 17.87 -28.36 -27.33
C THR A 285 19.06 -29.32 -27.46
N ASN A 286 19.71 -29.67 -26.34
CA ASN A 286 20.89 -30.53 -26.35
C ASN A 286 20.48 -32.00 -26.22
N LEU A 287 20.12 -32.60 -27.36
CA LEU A 287 19.87 -34.03 -27.50
C LEU A 287 21.18 -34.80 -27.33
N THR A 288 21.27 -35.66 -26.32
CA THR A 288 22.46 -36.47 -26.05
C THR A 288 22.34 -37.90 -26.58
N THR A 289 21.12 -38.43 -26.71
CA THR A 289 20.84 -39.80 -27.16
C THR A 289 19.43 -39.87 -27.74
N GLY A 290 19.16 -40.85 -28.62
CA GLY A 290 17.86 -41.20 -29.19
C GLY A 290 17.42 -40.39 -30.42
N ASP A 291 16.17 -40.59 -30.82
CA ASP A 291 15.56 -40.07 -32.05
C ASP A 291 14.69 -38.82 -31.87
N ARG A 292 14.56 -38.32 -30.62
CA ARG A 292 13.79 -37.15 -30.18
C ARG A 292 12.36 -37.46 -29.74
N GLU A 293 11.95 -38.71 -29.67
CA GLU A 293 10.63 -39.08 -29.17
C GLU A 293 10.71 -39.60 -27.72
N PHE A 294 9.73 -39.28 -26.87
CA PHE A 294 9.60 -39.77 -25.50
C PHE A 294 8.48 -40.81 -25.39
N ALA A 295 8.59 -41.93 -26.10
CA ALA A 295 7.57 -42.97 -26.12
C ALA A 295 7.29 -43.53 -24.70
N GLY A 296 6.10 -43.26 -24.16
CA GLY A 296 5.74 -43.65 -22.80
C GLY A 296 6.07 -42.62 -21.72
N GLY A 297 6.47 -41.41 -22.13
CA GLY A 297 6.70 -40.25 -21.27
C GLY A 297 8.14 -40.15 -20.76
N PRO A 298 8.62 -38.93 -20.50
CA PRO A 298 9.95 -38.69 -19.98
C PRO A 298 10.07 -38.80 -18.46
N LEU A 299 11.27 -39.16 -18.01
CA LEU A 299 11.76 -39.04 -16.65
C LEU A 299 12.50 -37.72 -16.49
N PHE A 300 11.95 -36.81 -15.68
CA PHE A 300 12.53 -35.51 -15.41
C PHE A 300 13.43 -35.49 -14.18
N ASN A 301 14.59 -34.87 -14.35
CA ASN A 301 15.49 -34.47 -13.29
C ASN A 301 15.87 -33.00 -13.49
N ILE A 302 15.47 -32.15 -12.54
CA ILE A 302 15.66 -30.69 -12.63
C ILE A 302 16.27 -30.20 -11.33
N SER A 303 17.31 -29.38 -11.40
CA SER A 303 17.85 -28.67 -10.25
C SER A 303 17.86 -27.17 -10.53
N ALA A 304 17.67 -26.37 -9.48
CA ALA A 304 17.73 -24.92 -9.57
C ALA A 304 18.45 -24.34 -8.34
N ARG A 305 19.29 -23.34 -8.58
CA ARG A 305 19.99 -22.55 -7.56
C ARG A 305 20.02 -21.07 -7.93
N LEU A 306 20.31 -20.20 -6.97
CA LEU A 306 20.57 -18.78 -7.22
C LEU A 306 22.06 -18.47 -7.14
N GLU A 307 22.53 -17.59 -8.02
CA GLU A 307 23.89 -17.06 -8.03
C GLU A 307 23.85 -15.52 -8.08
N LEU A 308 24.82 -14.88 -7.42
CA LEU A 308 25.05 -13.45 -7.59
C LEU A 308 25.67 -13.20 -8.97
N ALA A 309 25.18 -12.15 -9.63
CA ALA A 309 25.74 -11.66 -10.88
C ALA A 309 25.99 -10.15 -10.82
N GLU A 310 26.77 -9.66 -11.79
CA GLU A 310 27.10 -8.23 -11.96
C GLU A 310 27.56 -7.54 -10.66
N ASP A 311 28.56 -8.13 -9.98
CA ASP A 311 29.11 -7.64 -8.71
C ASP A 311 28.06 -7.55 -7.57
N GLY A 312 27.10 -8.47 -7.58
CA GLY A 312 26.06 -8.58 -6.55
C GLY A 312 24.86 -7.67 -6.78
N ARG A 313 24.68 -7.08 -7.95
CA ARG A 313 23.48 -6.28 -8.26
C ARG A 313 22.28 -7.14 -8.66
N LYS A 314 22.55 -8.35 -9.15
CA LYS A 314 21.52 -9.23 -9.71
C LYS A 314 21.57 -10.61 -9.08
N LEU A 315 20.40 -11.26 -9.02
CA LEU A 315 20.30 -12.69 -8.82
C LEU A 315 19.91 -13.37 -10.11
N VAL A 316 20.69 -14.38 -10.46
CA VAL A 316 20.47 -15.24 -11.62
C VAL A 316 20.09 -16.62 -11.11
N ALA A 317 18.94 -17.12 -11.56
CA ALA A 317 18.59 -18.51 -11.39
C ALA A 317 19.37 -19.34 -12.42
N VAL A 318 20.07 -20.36 -11.93
CA VAL A 318 20.75 -21.37 -12.75
C VAL A 318 19.95 -22.66 -12.64
N ILE A 319 19.43 -23.12 -13.76
CA ILE A 319 18.53 -24.26 -13.85
C ILE A 319 19.16 -25.31 -14.74
N ASP A 320 19.42 -26.48 -14.17
CA ASP A 320 19.90 -27.65 -14.89
C ASP A 320 18.70 -28.59 -15.13
N PHE A 321 18.49 -28.95 -16.38
CA PHE A 321 17.36 -29.76 -16.84
C PHE A 321 17.87 -31.02 -17.54
N ARG A 322 17.22 -32.14 -17.23
CA ARG A 322 17.37 -33.42 -17.94
C ARG A 322 16.01 -34.09 -18.07
N ALA A 323 15.68 -34.55 -19.27
CA ALA A 323 14.58 -35.47 -19.53
C ALA A 323 15.09 -36.68 -20.30
N GLU A 324 14.62 -37.88 -19.92
CA GLU A 324 14.99 -39.15 -20.54
C GLU A 324 13.75 -40.00 -20.79
N GLU A 325 13.63 -40.56 -22.00
CA GLU A 325 12.59 -41.50 -22.36
C GLU A 325 12.60 -42.73 -21.46
N THR A 326 11.43 -43.12 -20.96
CA THR A 326 11.31 -44.25 -20.04
C THR A 326 11.19 -45.62 -20.72
N LYS A 327 10.85 -45.65 -22.02
CA LYS A 327 10.73 -46.87 -22.84
C LYS A 327 11.18 -46.58 -24.26
N GLY A 328 12.03 -47.42 -24.84
CA GLY A 328 12.46 -47.22 -26.23
C GLY A 328 13.96 -47.01 -26.33
N ASP A 329 14.36 -46.11 -27.22
CA ASP A 329 15.74 -45.85 -27.59
C ASP A 329 16.50 -44.96 -26.57
N ARG A 330 15.80 -44.54 -25.50
CA ARG A 330 16.33 -43.71 -24.41
C ARG A 330 16.69 -42.32 -24.88
N THR A 331 15.84 -41.72 -25.73
CA THR A 331 15.91 -40.30 -26.04
C THR A 331 16.20 -39.48 -24.79
N THR A 332 17.28 -38.72 -24.80
CA THR A 332 17.73 -37.93 -23.64
C THR A 332 18.06 -36.53 -24.09
N VAL A 333 17.48 -35.54 -23.43
CA VAL A 333 17.77 -34.13 -23.66
C VAL A 333 18.22 -33.46 -22.37
N THR A 334 19.17 -32.54 -22.50
CA THR A 334 19.71 -31.75 -21.40
C THR A 334 19.68 -30.26 -21.72
N GLY A 335 19.76 -29.43 -20.67
CA GLY A 335 19.93 -27.99 -20.83
C GLY A 335 20.34 -27.32 -19.53
N THR A 336 21.19 -26.30 -19.62
CA THR A 336 21.50 -25.41 -18.49
C THR A 336 21.07 -23.99 -18.87
N PHE A 337 20.18 -23.42 -18.07
CA PHE A 337 19.63 -22.09 -18.30
C PHE A 337 20.08 -21.13 -17.22
N ARG A 338 20.48 -19.93 -17.63
CA ARG A 338 20.72 -18.79 -16.74
C ARG A 338 19.65 -17.75 -17.02
N ARG A 339 18.89 -17.35 -16.00
CA ARG A 339 17.84 -16.33 -16.11
C ARG A 339 17.95 -15.35 -14.96
N GLU A 340 17.96 -14.06 -15.29
CA GLU A 340 17.83 -13.00 -14.30
C GLU A 340 16.44 -13.10 -13.65
N VAL A 341 16.42 -13.15 -12.32
CA VAL A 341 15.18 -13.25 -11.54
C VAL A 341 15.02 -12.10 -10.56
N LEU A 342 16.08 -11.32 -10.34
CA LEU A 342 16.06 -10.10 -9.54
C LEU A 342 17.17 -9.14 -10.00
N ASP A 343 16.83 -7.86 -10.11
CA ASP A 343 17.77 -6.77 -10.35
C ASP A 343 17.52 -5.66 -9.33
N MET A 344 18.55 -5.28 -8.58
CA MET A 344 18.51 -4.22 -7.57
C MET A 344 18.77 -2.82 -8.16
N GLY A 345 19.08 -2.72 -9.45
CA GLY A 345 19.56 -1.49 -10.08
C GLY A 345 21.01 -1.17 -9.71
N SER A 346 21.48 0.02 -10.07
CA SER A 346 22.89 0.41 -9.89
C SER A 346 23.28 0.89 -8.49
N GLY A 347 22.31 1.23 -7.64
CA GLY A 347 22.55 1.88 -6.36
C GLY A 347 22.66 0.96 -5.15
N LEU A 348 22.27 -0.31 -5.29
CA LEU A 348 22.25 -1.30 -4.23
C LEU A 348 23.05 -2.53 -4.63
N LYS A 349 23.73 -3.12 -3.66
CA LYS A 349 24.49 -4.37 -3.80
C LYS A 349 23.95 -5.40 -2.81
N ILE A 350 23.63 -6.58 -3.32
CA ILE A 350 23.30 -7.75 -2.50
C ILE A 350 24.60 -8.29 -1.91
N VAL A 351 24.66 -8.34 -0.59
CA VAL A 351 25.81 -8.87 0.16
C VAL A 351 25.58 -10.29 0.65
N SER A 352 24.32 -10.69 0.85
CA SER A 352 23.95 -12.06 1.20
C SER A 352 22.50 -12.35 0.80
N PHE A 353 22.16 -13.62 0.65
CA PHE A 353 20.79 -14.07 0.39
C PHE A 353 20.54 -15.47 0.99
N GLY A 354 19.28 -15.78 1.30
CA GLY A 354 18.86 -17.05 1.89
C GLY A 354 17.34 -17.24 1.87
N PRO A 355 16.80 -18.33 2.44
CA PRO A 355 15.36 -18.55 2.56
C PRO A 355 14.70 -17.46 3.42
N ALA A 356 13.52 -16.98 3.02
CA ALA A 356 12.79 -15.99 3.82
C ALA A 356 12.30 -16.55 5.18
N THR A 357 12.11 -17.87 5.28
CA THR A 357 11.55 -18.55 6.46
C THR A 357 12.61 -19.10 7.43
N GLY A 358 13.90 -18.79 7.23
CA GLY A 358 14.96 -19.22 8.15
C GLY A 358 16.21 -19.76 7.47
N THR A 359 16.78 -20.83 8.03
CA THR A 359 18.07 -21.39 7.60
C THR A 359 17.89 -22.42 6.48
N GLY A 360 18.89 -22.53 5.61
CA GLY A 360 18.93 -23.51 4.53
C GLY A 360 19.50 -22.94 3.24
N GLU A 361 19.81 -23.82 2.29
CA GLU A 361 20.29 -23.42 0.98
C GLU A 361 19.10 -23.07 0.06
N LEU A 362 19.26 -22.06 -0.79
CA LEU A 362 18.30 -21.76 -1.86
C LEU A 362 18.57 -22.66 -3.08
N VAL A 363 18.31 -23.95 -2.88
CA VAL A 363 18.33 -24.97 -3.91
C VAL A 363 16.98 -25.68 -3.93
N SER A 364 16.53 -26.05 -5.13
CA SER A 364 15.36 -26.91 -5.32
C SER A 364 15.61 -27.97 -6.36
N ASN A 365 14.99 -29.14 -6.18
CA ASN A 365 15.15 -30.28 -7.08
C ASN A 365 13.81 -30.96 -7.37
N VAL A 366 13.64 -31.38 -8.62
CA VAL A 366 12.71 -32.44 -9.06
C VAL A 366 13.57 -33.66 -9.36
N ARG A 367 13.24 -34.80 -8.76
CA ARG A 367 13.98 -36.05 -8.95
C ARG A 367 13.08 -37.15 -9.43
N ASP A 368 13.53 -37.85 -10.46
CA ASP A 368 12.93 -39.07 -11.00
C ASP A 368 11.41 -38.97 -11.22
N PHE A 369 10.93 -37.79 -11.61
CA PHE A 369 9.52 -37.58 -11.87
C PHE A 369 9.16 -38.11 -13.26
N ARG A 370 8.18 -39.01 -13.32
CA ARG A 370 7.66 -39.53 -14.59
C ARG A 370 6.55 -38.62 -15.10
N GLY A 371 6.79 -37.97 -16.22
CA GLY A 371 5.79 -37.17 -16.92
C GLY A 371 4.68 -38.02 -17.53
N GLY A 372 3.56 -37.37 -17.80
CA GLY A 372 2.46 -37.93 -18.57
C GLY A 372 2.90 -38.29 -19.99
N ASN A 373 2.38 -39.42 -20.47
CA ASN A 373 2.44 -39.83 -21.86
C ASN A 373 1.21 -39.22 -22.53
N ALA A 374 1.41 -38.31 -23.49
CA ALA A 374 0.31 -37.84 -24.33
C ALA A 374 -0.19 -39.03 -25.17
N GLY A 375 0.70 -39.89 -25.66
CA GLY A 375 0.34 -41.02 -26.51
C GLY A 375 0.09 -40.62 -27.96
N SER A 376 0.14 -41.62 -28.86
CA SER A 376 0.10 -41.42 -30.32
C SER A 376 -1.26 -40.97 -30.87
N GLU A 377 -2.34 -41.03 -30.07
CA GLU A 377 -3.68 -40.58 -30.45
C GLU A 377 -3.82 -39.05 -30.50
N PHE A 378 -2.81 -38.31 -30.03
CA PHE A 378 -2.70 -36.86 -30.22
C PHE A 378 -2.00 -36.47 -31.53
N GLY A 379 -1.75 -37.44 -32.41
CA GLY A 379 -1.20 -37.22 -33.73
C GLY A 379 -2.04 -36.26 -34.56
N ALA A 380 -1.45 -35.11 -34.88
CA ALA A 380 -1.88 -34.14 -35.88
C ALA A 380 -3.40 -33.92 -35.93
N ASP A 381 -3.95 -33.16 -34.98
CA ASP A 381 -5.05 -32.30 -35.37
C ASP A 381 -4.58 -31.43 -36.56
N ASN A 382 -5.49 -31.11 -37.48
CA ASN A 382 -5.26 -30.47 -38.78
C ASN A 382 -4.50 -29.11 -38.74
N PHE A 383 -3.98 -28.68 -37.58
CA PHE A 383 -3.38 -27.37 -37.32
C PHE A 383 -1.97 -27.37 -36.70
N GLY A 384 -1.33 -28.53 -36.51
CA GLY A 384 0.08 -28.60 -36.16
C GLY A 384 0.36 -28.62 -34.65
N CYS A 385 0.84 -29.79 -34.22
CA CYS A 385 1.46 -30.15 -32.95
C CYS A 385 0.67 -29.84 -31.65
N ASN A 386 0.61 -30.83 -30.75
CA ASN A 386 0.02 -30.69 -29.43
C ASN A 386 1.10 -30.25 -28.42
N GLU A 387 0.79 -29.29 -27.55
CA GLU A 387 1.73 -28.88 -26.49
C GLU A 387 1.96 -29.97 -25.43
N GLY A 388 1.23 -31.08 -25.48
CA GLY A 388 1.41 -32.22 -24.58
C GLY A 388 0.78 -32.01 -23.21
N VAL A 389 1.00 -32.97 -22.30
CA VAL A 389 0.49 -32.90 -20.93
C VAL A 389 1.34 -31.95 -20.09
N VAL A 390 0.69 -30.97 -19.44
CA VAL A 390 1.36 -30.09 -18.48
C VAL A 390 1.34 -30.73 -17.10
N ASP A 391 2.49 -31.19 -16.66
CA ASP A 391 2.67 -31.79 -15.35
C ASP A 391 3.21 -30.78 -14.33
N THR A 392 2.83 -30.96 -13.07
CA THR A 392 3.34 -30.19 -11.93
C THR A 392 4.05 -31.15 -10.96
N PRO A 393 5.34 -31.47 -11.19
CA PRO A 393 6.06 -32.42 -10.35
C PRO A 393 6.22 -31.92 -8.91
N PRO A 394 6.34 -32.85 -7.94
CA PRO A 394 6.72 -32.48 -6.59
C PRO A 394 8.14 -31.90 -6.58
N VAL A 395 8.29 -30.76 -5.93
CA VAL A 395 9.56 -30.05 -5.77
C VAL A 395 10.06 -30.22 -4.34
N THR A 396 11.34 -30.53 -4.20
CA THR A 396 12.05 -30.55 -2.91
C THR A 396 12.94 -29.31 -2.78
N GLY A 397 13.25 -28.89 -1.55
CA GLY A 397 14.09 -27.72 -1.26
C GLY A 397 13.31 -26.43 -1.04
N ASN A 398 14.01 -25.29 -0.98
CA ASN A 398 13.45 -24.03 -0.47
C ASN A 398 13.29 -22.92 -1.52
N LEU A 399 13.82 -23.09 -2.73
CA LEU A 399 13.87 -22.04 -3.75
C LEU A 399 12.59 -21.96 -4.59
N ILE A 400 12.14 -23.08 -5.14
CA ILE A 400 11.01 -23.16 -6.06
C ILE A 400 9.75 -23.54 -5.28
N ARG A 401 8.67 -22.77 -5.49
CA ARG A 401 7.33 -23.06 -4.97
C ARG A 401 6.60 -24.10 -5.81
N SER A 402 6.68 -23.95 -7.13
CA SER A 402 6.08 -24.86 -8.10
C SER A 402 6.80 -24.76 -9.44
N ILE A 403 6.88 -25.88 -10.15
CA ILE A 403 7.39 -25.95 -11.52
C ILE A 403 6.38 -26.71 -12.38
N GLN A 404 6.20 -26.24 -13.61
CA GLN A 404 5.38 -26.89 -14.62
C GLN A 404 6.28 -27.34 -15.76
N VAL A 405 6.14 -28.60 -16.14
CA VAL A 405 6.90 -29.23 -17.22
C VAL A 405 5.96 -29.80 -18.27
N VAL A 406 6.47 -29.89 -19.48
CA VAL A 406 5.87 -30.58 -20.62
C VAL A 406 6.88 -31.61 -21.08
N GLY A 407 6.41 -32.81 -21.40
CA GLY A 407 7.26 -33.94 -21.72
C GLY A 407 7.02 -34.51 -23.09
N ASP A 408 5.93 -35.26 -23.23
CA ASP A 408 5.54 -35.92 -24.46
C ASP A 408 4.41 -35.12 -25.13
N SER A 409 4.62 -34.79 -26.40
CA SER A 409 3.76 -34.00 -27.30
C SER A 409 3.01 -34.88 -28.31
N GLY A 410 3.32 -36.18 -28.38
CA GLY A 410 2.79 -37.11 -29.38
C GLY A 410 3.51 -37.05 -30.74
N ALA A 411 4.67 -36.39 -30.82
CA ALA A 411 5.52 -36.27 -32.01
C ALA A 411 7.01 -36.20 -31.60
N ASN A 412 7.86 -35.55 -32.40
CA ASN A 412 9.19 -35.18 -31.94
C ASN A 412 9.05 -34.28 -30.71
N ASP A 413 9.59 -34.72 -29.58
CA ASP A 413 9.47 -34.06 -28.28
C ASP A 413 10.71 -33.28 -27.88
N VAL A 414 11.72 -33.23 -28.75
CA VAL A 414 12.95 -32.49 -28.51
C VAL A 414 13.18 -31.51 -29.65
N ALA A 415 13.15 -30.22 -29.30
CA ALA A 415 13.35 -29.12 -30.23
C ALA A 415 14.71 -29.26 -30.93
N ALA A 416 14.72 -29.04 -32.24
CA ALA A 416 15.96 -28.93 -32.99
C ALA A 416 16.76 -27.71 -32.50
N PRO A 417 18.11 -27.72 -32.59
CA PRO A 417 18.90 -26.52 -32.31
C PRO A 417 18.43 -25.32 -33.15
N GLY A 418 18.00 -24.25 -32.50
CA GLY A 418 17.44 -23.05 -33.16
C GLY A 418 15.98 -23.17 -33.61
N GLY A 419 15.32 -24.30 -33.34
CA GLY A 419 13.88 -24.47 -33.52
C GLY A 419 13.07 -23.70 -32.46
N ASP A 420 11.78 -23.51 -32.74
CA ASP A 420 10.85 -23.14 -31.67
C ASP A 420 10.59 -24.38 -30.80
N CYS A 421 10.09 -24.14 -29.59
CA CYS A 421 9.79 -25.21 -28.62
C CYS A 421 8.29 -25.35 -28.44
N ARG A 422 7.58 -25.05 -29.53
CA ARG A 422 6.16 -25.22 -29.60
C ARG A 422 5.98 -26.70 -29.84
N CYS A 423 5.44 -27.38 -28.83
CA CYS A 423 5.20 -28.82 -28.82
C CYS A 423 6.44 -29.69 -28.59
N ASP A 424 7.44 -29.17 -27.88
CA ASP A 424 8.56 -29.98 -27.39
C ASP A 424 8.58 -30.01 -25.86
N ALA A 425 9.33 -30.96 -25.29
CA ALA A 425 9.61 -31.04 -23.88
C ALA A 425 10.27 -29.75 -23.39
N LYS A 426 9.73 -29.17 -22.32
CA LYS A 426 10.18 -27.89 -21.79
C LYS A 426 9.78 -27.70 -20.33
N ILE A 427 10.43 -26.76 -19.67
CA ILE A 427 9.87 -26.14 -18.48
C ILE A 427 8.94 -25.03 -18.93
N LYS A 428 7.63 -25.20 -18.72
CA LYS A 428 6.62 -24.21 -19.07
C LYS A 428 6.66 -23.01 -18.12
N ARG A 429 6.81 -23.27 -16.81
CA ARG A 429 6.83 -22.20 -15.80
C ARG A 429 7.55 -22.61 -14.51
N ILE A 430 8.27 -21.68 -13.91
CA ILE A 430 8.83 -21.78 -12.56
C ILE A 430 8.31 -20.61 -11.72
N LEU A 431 7.74 -20.92 -10.55
CA LEU A 431 7.40 -19.95 -9.51
C LEU A 431 8.32 -20.14 -8.31
N PHE A 432 8.88 -19.05 -7.81
CA PHE A 432 9.82 -19.06 -6.67
C PHE A 432 9.11 -18.78 -5.35
N ASN A 433 9.67 -19.28 -4.26
CA ASN A 433 9.35 -18.82 -2.91
C ASN A 433 9.93 -17.42 -2.68
N ARG A 434 9.46 -16.73 -1.64
CA ARG A 434 10.12 -15.53 -1.13
C ARG A 434 11.53 -15.87 -0.62
N ILE A 435 12.47 -14.99 -0.89
CA ILE A 435 13.86 -15.10 -0.42
C ILE A 435 14.17 -13.91 0.48
N ALA A 436 15.06 -14.08 1.44
CA ALA A 436 15.66 -12.98 2.18
C ALA A 436 16.94 -12.55 1.47
N ILE A 437 17.13 -11.25 1.25
CA ILE A 437 18.37 -10.67 0.75
C ILE A 437 18.83 -9.57 1.71
N THR A 438 20.13 -9.47 1.93
CA THR A 438 20.72 -8.31 2.63
C THR A 438 21.39 -7.43 1.60
N VAL A 439 21.04 -6.15 1.61
CA VAL A 439 21.56 -5.17 0.65
C VAL A 439 22.28 -4.03 1.35
N VAL A 440 23.28 -3.48 0.68
CA VAL A 440 24.01 -2.28 1.09
C VAL A 440 24.04 -1.28 -0.06
N ARG A 441 24.25 0.00 0.25
CA ARG A 441 24.58 1.00 -0.77
C ARG A 441 25.94 0.67 -1.39
N ARG A 442 26.03 0.79 -2.72
CA ARG A 442 27.30 0.61 -3.43
C ARG A 442 28.26 1.77 -3.18
#